data_AF-A0A9D8YMN6-F1
#
_entry.id   AF-A0A9D8YMN6-F1
#
_cell.length_a   1.000
_cell.length_b   1.000
_cell.length_c   1.000
_cell.angle_alpha   90.00
_cell.angle_beta   90.00
_cell.angle_gamma   90.00
#
_symmetry.space_group_name_H-M   'P 1'
#
loop_
_entity.id
_entity.type
_entity.pdbx_description
1 polymer ?
#
loop_
_entity_poly.entity_id
_entity_poly.type
_entity_poly.pdbx_seq_one_letter_code
_entity_poly.pdbx_strand_id
1 'polypeptide(L)' 'MNQPSTFEGWQVWDLVGRLGGQLRVLPGAVIGWDMSAALALGDALGIPPLATSELLPAVEAVMVTKLNEQMDHSNG' A
#
# COMPACT_ATOMS: atom_id res chain seq x y z
N MET A 1 15.13 9.42 -5.08
CA MET A 1 14.75 8.64 -6.29
C MET A 1 13.66 7.67 -5.84
N ASN A 2 12.54 7.59 -6.57
CA ASN A 2 11.24 7.02 -6.14
C ASN A 2 10.42 7.94 -5.21
N GLN A 3 10.14 9.16 -5.67
CA GLN A 3 9.17 10.03 -5.02
C GLN A 3 8.13 10.48 -6.06
N PRO A 4 6.87 10.70 -5.65
CA PRO A 4 5.85 11.21 -6.55
C PRO A 4 6.23 12.56 -7.16
N SER A 5 5.85 12.77 -8.42
CA SER A 5 6.03 14.04 -9.14
C SER A 5 4.72 14.83 -9.27
N THR A 6 3.58 14.23 -8.91
CA THR A 6 2.25 14.84 -8.95
C THR A 6 1.66 14.99 -7.56
N PHE A 7 0.69 15.89 -7.40
CA PHE A 7 0.01 16.09 -6.12
C PHE A 7 -0.75 14.83 -5.68
N GLU A 8 -1.47 14.21 -6.61
CA GLU A 8 -2.22 12.97 -6.40
C GLU A 8 -1.29 11.83 -5.96
N GLY A 9 -0.11 11.74 -6.57
CA GLY A 9 0.89 10.75 -6.18
C GLY A 9 1.41 10.98 -4.77
N TRP A 10 1.60 12.23 -4.34
CA TRP A 10 1.95 12.56 -2.95
C TRP A 10 0.83 12.21 -1.97
N GLN A 11 -0.43 12.44 -2.33
CA GLN A 11 -1.57 12.07 -1.51
C GLN A 11 -1.64 10.55 -1.31
N VAL A 12 -1.48 9.76 -2.37
CA VAL A 12 -1.45 8.29 -2.27
C VAL A 12 -0.21 7.82 -1.50
N TRP A 13 0.93 8.49 -1.65
CA TRP A 13 2.13 8.18 -0.88
C TRP A 13 1.93 8.37 0.63
N ASP A 14 1.29 9.46 1.05
CA ASP A 14 0.92 9.67 2.46
C ASP A 14 -0.08 8.61 2.94
N LEU A 15 -1.10 8.30 2.12
CA LEU A 15 -2.06 7.24 2.42
C LEU A 15 -1.37 5.90 2.70
N VAL A 16 -0.44 5.48 1.85
CA VAL A 16 0.30 4.21 2.01
C VAL A 16 1.01 4.13 3.36
N GLY A 17 1.61 5.25 3.83
CA GLY A 17 2.24 5.31 5.16
C GLY A 17 1.26 5.03 6.31
N ARG A 18 -0.03 5.29 6.12
CA ARG A 18 -1.11 5.06 7.11
C ARG A 18 -1.67 3.64 7.07
N LEU A 19 -1.42 2.88 6.00
CA LEU A 19 -1.97 1.53 5.80
C LEU A 19 -1.21 0.41 6.52
N GLY A 20 -0.12 0.71 7.24
CA GLY A 20 0.68 -0.31 7.93
C GLY A 20 -0.12 -1.21 8.88
N GLY A 21 -1.16 -0.67 9.53
CA GLY A 21 -2.06 -1.45 10.41
C GLY A 21 -3.13 -2.26 9.68
N GLN A 22 -3.24 -2.16 8.35
CA GLN A 22 -4.25 -2.82 7.53
C GLN A 22 -3.68 -3.97 6.70
N LEU A 23 -2.47 -4.45 7.03
CA LEU A 23 -1.85 -5.56 6.33
C LEU A 23 -2.66 -6.85 6.51
N ARG A 24 -2.87 -7.55 5.39
CA ARG A 24 -3.45 -8.89 5.35
C ARG A 24 -2.33 -9.90 5.22
N VAL A 25 -2.32 -10.86 6.15
CA VAL A 25 -1.24 -11.85 6.28
C VAL A 25 -1.81 -13.26 6.40
N LEU A 26 -1.05 -14.22 5.87
CA LEU A 26 -1.18 -15.66 6.07
C LEU A 26 0.06 -16.17 6.82
N PRO A 27 0.06 -17.41 7.34
CA PRO A 27 1.28 -17.99 7.89
C PRO A 27 2.42 -17.96 6.87
N GLY A 28 3.45 -17.18 7.16
CA GLY A 28 4.65 -17.06 6.31
C GLY A 28 4.51 -16.15 5.07
N ALA A 29 3.40 -15.44 4.89
CA ALA A 29 3.25 -14.54 3.74
C ALA A 29 2.37 -13.31 4.01
N VAL A 30 2.76 -12.16 3.47
CA VAL A 30 1.89 -10.99 3.28
C VAL A 30 1.14 -11.15 1.96
N ILE A 31 -0.17 -10.90 1.96
CA ILE A 31 -1.02 -11.04 0.76
C ILE A 31 -1.60 -9.72 0.27
N GLY A 32 -1.34 -8.60 0.96
CA GLY A 32 -1.77 -7.27 0.55
C GLY A 32 -2.24 -6.41 1.72
N TRP A 33 -2.90 -5.30 1.40
CA TRP A 33 -3.68 -4.52 2.36
C TRP A 33 -5.15 -4.93 2.34
N ASP A 34 -5.88 -4.55 3.39
CA ASP A 34 -7.34 -4.43 3.29
C ASP A 34 -7.69 -3.28 2.33
N MET A 35 -8.03 -3.64 1.09
CA MET A 35 -8.34 -2.66 0.06
C MET A 35 -9.63 -1.87 0.36
N SER A 36 -10.57 -2.44 1.11
CA SER A 36 -11.76 -1.72 1.54
C SER A 36 -11.41 -0.66 2.58
N ALA A 37 -10.55 -0.99 3.55
CA ALA A 37 -10.03 -0.02 4.52
C ALA A 37 -9.20 1.08 3.83
N ALA A 38 -8.41 0.72 2.82
CA ALA A 38 -7.58 1.67 2.10
C ALA A 38 -8.39 2.67 1.26
N LEU A 39 -9.41 2.20 0.55
CA LEU A 39 -10.32 3.06 -0.20
C LEU A 39 -11.14 3.96 0.73
N ALA A 40 -11.64 3.43 1.86
CA ALA A 40 -12.37 4.21 2.86
C ALA A 40 -11.49 5.30 3.51
N LEU A 41 -10.22 4.99 3.79
CA LEU A 41 -9.29 5.97 4.32
C LEU A 41 -8.92 7.03 3.26
N GLY A 42 -8.74 6.63 2.00
CA GLY A 42 -8.52 7.57 0.89
C GLY A 42 -9.67 8.56 0.73
N ASP A 43 -10.90 8.07 0.76
CA ASP A 43 -12.12 8.89 0.73
C ASP A 43 -12.20 9.86 1.93
N ALA A 44 -11.95 9.36 3.14
CA ALA A 44 -11.96 10.17 4.36
C ALA A 44 -10.89 11.28 4.37
N LEU A 45 -9.76 11.08 3.68
CA LEU A 45 -8.70 12.07 3.51
C LEU A 45 -8.94 13.04 2.34
N GLY A 46 -10.04 12.87 1.59
CA GLY A 46 -10.36 13.68 0.42
C GLY A 46 -9.42 13.45 -0.76
N ILE A 47 -8.81 12.26 -0.85
CA ILE A 47 -7.95 11.88 -1.98
C ILE A 47 -8.88 11.54 -3.16
N PRO A 48 -8.57 12.00 -4.39
CA PRO A 48 -9.36 11.64 -5.56
C PRO A 48 -9.50 10.11 -5.69
N PRO A 49 -10.71 9.55 -5.74
CA PRO A 49 -10.91 8.09 -5.80
C PRO A 49 -10.18 7.45 -6.98
N LEU A 50 -10.11 8.15 -8.12
CA LEU A 50 -9.37 7.71 -9.29
C LEU A 50 -7.88 7.52 -8.96
N ALA A 51 -7.25 8.50 -8.33
CA ALA A 51 -5.84 8.44 -7.95
C ALA A 51 -5.57 7.27 -6.99
N THR A 52 -6.41 7.07 -5.97
CA THR A 52 -6.28 5.93 -5.06
C THR A 52 -6.44 4.61 -5.83
N SER A 53 -7.46 4.49 -6.67
CA SER A 53 -7.76 3.24 -7.38
C SER A 53 -6.70 2.85 -8.42
N GLU A 54 -6.05 3.84 -9.05
CA GLU A 54 -5.03 3.58 -10.08
C GLU A 54 -3.64 3.36 -9.49
N LEU A 55 -3.25 4.16 -8.48
CA LEU A 55 -1.89 4.17 -7.97
C LEU A 55 -1.66 3.12 -6.87
N LEU A 56 -2.66 2.92 -5.99
CA LEU A 56 -2.50 2.05 -4.82
C LEU A 56 -2.20 0.58 -5.16
N PRO A 57 -2.84 -0.05 -6.17
CA PRO A 57 -2.56 -1.46 -6.50
C PRO A 57 -1.10 -1.71 -6.93
N ALA A 58 -0.50 -0.78 -7.65
CA ALA A 58 0.91 -0.90 -8.04
C ALA A 58 1.85 -0.84 -6.82
N VAL A 59 1.54 0.02 -5.85
CA VAL A 59 2.30 0.11 -4.60
C VAL A 59 2.10 -1.15 -3.74
N GLU A 60 0.89 -1.70 -3.70
CA GLU A 60 0.59 -2.96 -2.99
C GLU A 60 1.44 -4.11 -3.54
N ALA A 61 1.51 -4.26 -4.87
CA ALA A 61 2.31 -5.31 -5.49
C ALA A 61 3.79 -5.24 -5.09
N VAL A 62 4.36 -4.03 -5.05
CA VAL A 62 5.74 -3.81 -4.59
C VAL A 62 5.88 -4.12 -3.10
N MET A 63 4.95 -3.65 -2.26
CA MET A 63 4.95 -3.90 -0.83
C MET A 63 4.87 -5.40 -0.51
N VAL A 64 3.93 -6.13 -1.12
CA VAL A 64 3.78 -7.59 -0.97
C VAL A 64 5.07 -8.31 -1.33
N THR A 65 5.65 -7.97 -2.48
CA THR A 65 6.90 -8.56 -2.94
C THR A 65 8.01 -8.32 -1.93
N LYS A 66 8.19 -7.08 -1.47
CA LYS A 66 9.30 -6.71 -0.58
C LYS A 66 9.16 -7.30 0.83
N LEU A 67 7.95 -7.34 1.39
CA LEU A 67 7.75 -7.93 2.71
C LEU A 67 7.94 -9.45 2.67
N ASN A 68 7.45 -10.13 1.62
CA ASN A 68 7.68 -11.57 1.48
C ASN A 68 9.16 -11.91 1.26
N GLU A 69 9.89 -11.14 0.43
CA GLU A 69 11.35 -11.27 0.29
C GLU A 69 12.04 -11.16 1.65
N GLN A 70 11.69 -10.17 2.49
CA GLN A 70 12.29 -10.00 3.83
C GLN A 70 11.98 -11.16 4.78
N MET A 71 10.76 -11.71 4.73
CA MET A 71 10.36 -12.86 5.54
C MET A 71 11.14 -14.12 5.15
N ASP A 72 11.38 -14.33 3.85
CA ASP A 72 12.16 -15.48 3.36
C ASP A 72 13.62 -15.41 3.82
N HIS A 73 14.24 -14.23 3.75
CA HIS A 73 15.59 -14.00 4.27
C HIS A 73 15.71 -14.13 5.79
N SER A 74 14.62 -13.91 6.54
CA SER A 74 14.62 -14.04 8.01
C SER A 74 14.48 -15.50 8.48
N ASN A 75 14.03 -16.40 7.59
CA ASN A 75 13.79 -17.80 7.87
C ASN A 75 14.91 -18.74 7.35
N GLY A 76 15.99 -18.18 6.78
CA GLY A 76 17.20 -18.90 6.35
C GLY A 76 18.39 -18.56 7.21
#